data_AF-A0A836UKH6-F1
#
_entry.id   AF-A0A836UKH6-F1
#
_cell.length_a   1.000
_cell.length_b   1.000
_cell.length_c   1.000
_cell.angle_alpha   90.00
_cell.angle_beta   90.00
_cell.angle_gamma   90.00
#
_symmetry.space_group_name_H-M   'P 1'
#
loop_
_entity.id
_entity.type
_entity.pdbx_description
1 polymer ?
#
loop_
_entity_poly.entity_id
_entity_poly.type
_entity_poly.pdbx_seq_one_letter_code
_entity_poly.pdbx_strand_id
1 'polypeptide(L)' 'MSALYLLIGFSLLIALVFLAAFFWAMRNGQYEDTYTPALRVLFDGRKSAKPSKEIVP' A
#
# COMPACT_ATOMS: atom_id res chain seq x y z
N MET A 1 31.84 26.72 -7.79
CA MET A 1 30.88 27.05 -8.88
C MET A 1 30.50 25.86 -9.74
N SER A 2 31.41 24.92 -10.06
CA SER A 2 31.07 23.67 -10.79
C SER A 2 30.07 22.76 -10.06
N ALA A 3 30.25 22.56 -8.75
CA ALA A 3 29.38 21.67 -7.95
C ALA A 3 27.90 22.13 -7.88
N LEU A 4 27.64 23.43 -8.02
CA LEU A 4 26.28 23.98 -8.02
C LEU A 4 25.46 23.48 -9.22
N TYR A 5 26.07 23.44 -10.41
CA TYR A 5 25.40 22.94 -11.61
C TYR A 5 25.05 21.45 -11.50
N LEU A 6 25.95 20.66 -10.89
CA LEU A 6 25.70 19.24 -10.62
C LEU A 6 24.56 19.06 -9.61
N LEU A 7 24.54 19.86 -8.55
CA LEU A 7 23.49 19.81 -7.52
C LEU A 7 22.12 20.21 -8.06
N ILE A 8 22.06 21.20 -8.95
CA ILE A 8 20.82 21.61 -9.64
C ILE A 8 20.28 20.49 -10.52
N GLY A 9 21.14 19.81 -11.29
CA GLY A 9 20.72 18.66 -12.09
C GLY A 9 20.22 17.51 -11.23
N PHE A 10 20.91 17.23 -10.12
CA PHE A 10 20.54 16.16 -9.20
C PHE A 10 19.23 16.44 -8.46
N SER A 11 18.99 17.68 -8.02
CA SER A 11 17.73 18.06 -7.36
C SER A 11 16.53 17.96 -8.32
N LEU A 12 16.71 18.38 -9.58
CA LEU A 12 15.69 18.24 -10.61
C LEU A 12 15.38 16.76 -10.90
N LEU A 13 16.41 15.92 -10.99
CA LEU A 13 16.25 14.48 -11.21
C LEU A 13 15.47 13.83 -10.06
N ILE A 14 15.80 14.16 -8.80
CA ILE A 14 15.06 13.67 -7.63
C ILE A 14 13.60 14.13 -7.70
N ALA A 15 13.34 15.40 -8.01
CA ALA A 15 11.99 15.92 -8.12
C ALA A 15 11.16 15.16 -9.17
N LEU A 16 11.74 14.86 -10.33
CA LEU A 16 11.10 14.07 -11.39
C LEU A 16 10.81 12.63 -10.94
N VAL A 17 11.74 11.99 -10.22
CA VAL A 17 11.54 10.64 -9.66
C VAL A 17 10.37 10.63 -8.68
N PHE A 18 10.30 11.60 -7.76
CA PHE A 18 9.18 11.72 -6.83
C PHE A 18 7.86 11.96 -7.55
N LEU A 19 7.85 12.81 -8.57
CA LEU A 19 6.66 13.09 -9.37
C LEU A 19 6.17 11.84 -10.12
N ALA A 20 7.09 11.07 -10.71
CA ALA A 20 6.75 9.81 -11.38
C ALA A 20 6.21 8.76 -10.38
N ALA A 21 6.83 8.65 -9.20
CA ALA A 21 6.37 7.77 -8.14
C ALA A 21 4.97 8.17 -7.63
N PHE A 22 4.68 9.47 -7.54
CA PHE A 22 3.36 9.98 -7.18
C PHE A 22 2.28 9.54 -8.17
N PHE A 23 2.52 9.71 -9.48
CA PHE A 23 1.57 9.24 -10.50
C PHE A 23 1.40 7.72 -10.50
N TRP A 24 2.49 6.96 -10.27
CA TRP A 24 2.41 5.51 -10.13
C TRP A 24 1.56 5.08 -8.94
N ALA A 25 1.77 5.71 -7.78
CA ALA A 25 0.97 5.46 -6.57
C ALA A 25 -0.51 5.78 -6.79
N MET A 26 -0.82 6.88 -7.48
CA MET A 26 -2.20 7.26 -7.78
C MET A 26 -2.88 6.28 -8.76
N ARG A 27 -2.13 5.72 -9.71
CA ARG A 27 -2.64 4.71 -10.66
C ARG A 27 -2.81 3.32 -10.04
N ASN A 28 -2.11 3.01 -8.94
CA ASN A 28 -2.08 1.66 -8.37
C ASN A 28 -3.39 1.19 -7.71
N GLY A 29 -4.52 1.87 -7.93
CA GLY A 29 -5.85 1.37 -7.54
C GLY A 29 -6.04 1.20 -6.03
N GLN A 30 -5.18 1.82 -5.20
CA GLN A 30 -5.26 1.78 -3.74
C GLN A 30 -6.57 2.38 -3.19
N TYR A 31 -7.33 3.07 -4.03
CA TYR A 31 -8.62 3.68 -3.70
C TYR A 31 -9.82 2.73 -3.86
N GLU A 32 -9.63 1.57 -4.49
CA GLU A 32 -10.73 0.63 -4.81
C GLU A 32 -11.29 -0.06 -3.55
N ASP A 33 -10.49 -0.20 -2.48
CA ASP A 33 -10.91 -0.84 -1.24
C ASP A 33 -11.23 0.18 -0.13
N THR A 34 -12.22 1.04 -0.39
CA THR A 34 -12.66 2.08 0.56
C THR A 34 -13.71 1.60 1.58
N TYR A 35 -14.34 0.44 1.38
CA TYR A 35 -15.48 -0.02 2.19
C TYR A 35 -15.27 -1.36 2.92
N THR A 36 -14.49 -2.28 2.36
CA THR A 36 -14.27 -3.62 2.92
C THR A 36 -13.32 -3.70 4.13
N PRO A 37 -12.33 -2.80 4.35
CA PRO A 37 -11.30 -3.03 5.38
C PRO A 37 -11.89 -3.02 6.80
N ALA A 38 -12.74 -2.04 7.10
CA ALA A 38 -13.38 -1.91 8.42
C ALA A 38 -14.42 -3.00 8.68
N LEU A 39 -15.02 -3.55 7.63
CA LEU A 39 -15.98 -4.65 7.77
C LEU A 39 -15.28 -6.00 8.03
N ARG A 40 -14.12 -6.23 7.40
CA ARG A 40 -13.31 -7.46 7.61
C ARG A 40 -12.88 -7.61 9.06
N VAL A 41 -12.39 -6.55 9.70
CA VAL A 41 -11.86 -6.64 11.08
C VAL A 41 -12.94 -6.99 12.11
N LEU A 42 -14.20 -6.58 11.88
CA LEU A 42 -15.34 -6.92 12.74
C LEU A 42 -15.74 -8.39 12.66
N PHE A 43 -15.47 -9.06 11.53
CA PHE A 43 -15.84 -10.46 11.29
C PHE A 43 -14.68 -11.45 11.44
N ASP A 44 -13.43 -10.99 11.50
CA ASP A 44 -12.24 -11.85 11.62
C ASP A 44 -12.21 -12.63 12.93
N GLY A 45 -12.66 -12.02 14.04
CA GLY A 45 -12.75 -12.68 15.34
C GLY A 45 -13.78 -13.81 15.45
N ARG A 46 -14.69 -13.96 14.46
CA ARG A 46 -15.76 -14.99 14.49
C ARG A 46 -15.40 -16.29 13.79
N LYS A 47 -14.30 -16.35 13.02
CA LYS A 47 -13.91 -17.55 12.25
C LYS A 47 -12.99 -18.52 12.99
N SER A 48 -12.55 -18.21 14.21
CA SER A 48 -11.61 -19.06 14.96
C SER A 48 -12.26 -20.21 15.76
N ALA A 49 -13.59 -20.28 15.83
CA ALA A 49 -14.26 -21.48 16.36
C ALA A 49 -14.34 -22.57 15.27
N LYS A 50 -13.21 -23.17 14.91
CA LYS A 50 -13.21 -24.47 14.23
C LYS A 50 -13.81 -25.48 15.22
N PRO A 51 -14.98 -26.09 14.97
CA PRO A 51 -15.39 -27.23 15.76
C PRO A 51 -14.40 -28.33 15.43
N SER A 52 -13.63 -28.75 16.43
CA SER A 52 -12.84 -29.97 16.37
C SER A 52 -13.77 -31.08 15.90
N LYS A 53 -13.44 -31.70 14.76
CA LYS A 53 -14.16 -32.83 14.17
C LYS A 53 -14.59 -33.79 15.28
N GLU A 54 -15.89 -33.92 15.41
CA GLU A 54 -16.56 -34.94 16.19
C GLU A 54 -16.13 -36.30 15.61
N ILE A 55 -15.28 -37.00 16.34
CA ILE A 55 -14.94 -38.40 16.08
C ILE A 55 -16.16 -39.19 16.56
N VAL A 56 -17.04 -39.54 15.63
CA VAL A 56 -18.16 -40.44 15.89
C VAL A 56 -17.64 -41.87 15.67
N PRO A 57 -17.55 -42.72 16.71
CA PRO A 57 -17.40 -44.17 16.54
C PRO A 57 -18.71 -44.83 16.07
#